data_AF-A0A7I8C2L0-F1
#
_entry.id   AF-A0A7I8C2L0-F1
#
_cell.length_a   1.000
_cell.length_b   1.000
_cell.length_c   1.000
_cell.angle_alpha   90.00
_cell.angle_beta   90.00
_cell.angle_gamma   90.00
#
_symmetry.space_group_name_H-M   'P 1'
#
loop_
_entity.id
_entity.type
_entity.pdbx_description
1 polymer ?
#
loop_
_entity_poly.entity_id
_entity_poly.type
_entity_poly.pdbx_seq_one_letter_code
_entity_poly.pdbx_strand_id
1 'polypeptide(L)'
;MFEETWKPVQSVAELEALLRRVAADIKSENGARPNTSAASEEYLKKAGSIVELIQNLEREYVRLTGDSPAVRKRAKSLAYEFAQRTTGLSLDSVKLYARCYEKFGGMPDAWEYLRISDMQLLLPDDADADLIRYIAERRKDTPDLRREEVRELIRRYRMAQA
;
A
#
# COMPACT_ATOMS: atom_id res chain seq x y z
N MET A 1 6.12 3.84 -16.38
CA MET A 1 5.99 2.85 -17.46
C MET A 1 6.90 1.70 -17.09
N PHE A 2 6.36 0.67 -16.44
CA PHE A 2 7.10 -0.53 -16.02
C PHE A 2 6.62 -1.70 -16.88
N GLU A 3 7.05 -1.71 -18.14
CA GLU A 3 6.93 -2.88 -19.00
C GLU A 3 8.30 -3.51 -19.10
N GLU A 4 8.62 -4.46 -18.20
CA GLU A 4 9.72 -5.39 -18.49
C GLU A 4 9.51 -6.74 -17.78
N THR A 5 8.99 -7.69 -18.58
CA THR A 5 9.16 -9.14 -18.46
C THR A 5 8.60 -9.86 -17.22
N TRP A 6 7.32 -9.64 -16.91
CA TRP A 6 6.59 -10.64 -16.13
C TRP A 6 6.32 -11.89 -16.97
N LYS A 7 6.95 -13.02 -16.60
CA LYS A 7 6.51 -14.35 -17.06
C LYS A 7 5.42 -14.83 -16.10
N PRO A 8 4.30 -15.38 -16.60
CA PRO A 8 3.27 -15.93 -15.72
C PRO A 8 3.89 -17.01 -14.85
N VAL A 9 3.80 -16.82 -13.54
CA VAL A 9 4.20 -17.79 -12.51
C VAL A 9 3.43 -19.08 -12.76
N GLN A 10 4.14 -20.14 -13.14
CA GLN A 10 3.56 -21.42 -13.55
C GLN A 10 3.38 -22.38 -12.38
N SER A 11 3.88 -22.02 -11.19
CA SER A 11 3.75 -22.83 -9.99
C SER A 11 3.73 -22.01 -8.70
N VAL A 12 3.15 -22.60 -7.65
CA VAL A 12 3.16 -22.04 -6.28
C VAL A 12 4.60 -21.81 -5.77
N ALA A 13 5.58 -22.62 -6.19
CA ALA A 13 6.97 -22.50 -5.78
C ALA A 13 7.68 -21.26 -6.37
N GLU A 14 7.37 -20.89 -7.61
CA GLU A 14 7.89 -19.67 -8.24
C GLU A 14 7.31 -18.41 -7.58
N LEU A 15 6.04 -18.47 -7.19
CA LEU A 15 5.38 -17.44 -6.39
C LEU A 15 6.14 -17.27 -5.06
N GLU A 16 6.35 -18.35 -4.32
CA GLU A 16 7.09 -18.37 -3.06
C GLU A 16 8.53 -17.80 -3.16
N ALA A 17 9.22 -18.01 -4.29
CA ALA A 17 10.56 -17.49 -4.51
C ALA A 17 10.59 -15.97 -4.72
N LEU A 18 9.70 -15.44 -5.57
CA LEU A 18 9.51 -13.99 -5.72
C LEU A 18 9.18 -13.32 -4.38
N LEU A 19 8.44 -14.04 -3.56
CA LEU A 19 7.94 -13.59 -2.27
C LEU A 19 9.01 -13.50 -1.21
N ARG A 20 9.90 -14.50 -1.13
CA ARG A 20 11.08 -14.42 -0.25
C ARG A 20 11.98 -13.22 -0.59
N ARG A 21 12.08 -12.84 -1.87
CA ARG A 21 12.84 -11.66 -2.30
C ARG A 21 12.24 -10.36 -1.75
N VAL A 22 10.95 -10.13 -2.01
CA VAL A 22 10.24 -8.92 -1.54
C VAL A 22 10.26 -8.81 -0.01
N ALA A 23 10.13 -9.93 0.70
CA ALA A 23 10.19 -9.95 2.16
C ALA A 23 11.59 -9.68 2.75
N ALA A 24 12.66 -10.12 2.08
CA ALA A 24 14.02 -9.79 2.49
C ALA A 24 14.26 -8.28 2.38
N ASP A 25 13.75 -7.65 1.33
CA ASP A 25 13.83 -6.20 1.12
C ASP A 25 13.00 -5.42 2.17
N ILE A 26 11.86 -5.95 2.62
CA ILE A 26 11.04 -5.31 3.67
C ILE A 26 11.70 -5.37 5.05
N LYS A 27 12.40 -6.47 5.38
CA LYS A 27 12.99 -6.68 6.71
C LYS A 27 14.23 -5.82 7.00
N SER A 28 14.93 -5.32 5.98
CA SER A 28 16.16 -4.53 6.16
C SER A 28 15.94 -3.12 6.72
N GLU A 29 14.70 -2.60 6.76
CA GLU A 29 14.42 -1.19 7.03
C GLU A 29 13.43 -0.90 8.17
N ASN A 30 13.16 -1.87 9.05
CA ASN A 30 12.32 -1.64 10.23
C ASN A 30 12.95 -0.55 11.15
N GLY A 31 12.62 0.72 10.89
CA GLY A 31 12.99 1.86 11.73
C GLY A 31 13.21 3.20 11.02
N ALA A 32 13.39 3.26 9.70
CA ALA A 32 13.76 4.52 9.04
C ALA A 32 12.53 5.26 8.47
N ARG A 33 12.41 6.54 8.84
CA ARG A 33 11.51 7.51 8.21
C ARG A 33 11.82 7.58 6.71
N PRO A 34 10.83 7.59 5.79
CA PRO A 34 11.08 8.08 4.45
C PRO A 34 11.28 9.60 4.54
N ASN A 35 12.51 10.02 4.81
CA ASN A 35 12.93 11.42 4.77
C ASN A 35 13.61 11.76 3.42
N THR A 36 13.56 10.83 2.46
CA THR A 36 14.19 10.94 1.13
C THR A 36 13.29 10.31 0.07
N SER A 37 13.33 10.83 -1.15
CA SER A 37 12.58 10.32 -2.30
C SER A 37 12.88 8.84 -2.60
N ALA A 38 14.13 8.41 -2.38
CA ALA A 38 14.55 7.02 -2.56
C ALA A 38 13.84 6.04 -1.60
N ALA A 39 13.66 6.42 -0.34
CA ALA A 39 12.93 5.59 0.62
C ALA A 39 11.45 5.51 0.25
N SER A 40 10.82 6.62 -0.16
CA SER A 40 9.43 6.63 -0.63
C SER A 40 9.24 5.75 -1.86
N GLU A 41 10.17 5.77 -2.82
CA GLU A 41 10.14 4.91 -4.02
C GLU A 41 10.27 3.42 -3.66
N GLU A 42 11.14 3.09 -2.71
CA GLU A 42 11.31 1.73 -2.23
C GLU A 42 10.06 1.21 -1.48
N TYR A 43 9.46 2.04 -0.62
CA TYR A 43 8.18 1.73 0.04
C TYR A 43 7.03 1.54 -0.95
N LEU A 44 6.96 2.40 -1.97
CA LEU A 44 6.01 2.29 -3.08
C LEU A 44 6.13 0.96 -3.80
N LYS A 45 7.36 0.58 -4.16
CA LYS A 45 7.67 -0.67 -4.84
C LYS A 45 7.28 -1.88 -3.98
N LYS A 46 7.54 -1.82 -2.66
CA LYS A 46 7.16 -2.86 -1.69
C LYS A 46 5.64 -2.99 -1.58
N ALA A 47 4.93 -1.88 -1.40
CA ALA A 47 3.48 -1.86 -1.29
C ALA A 47 2.80 -2.33 -2.58
N GLY A 48 3.34 -1.94 -3.74
CA GLY A 48 2.91 -2.42 -5.05
C GLY A 48 3.11 -3.92 -5.22
N SER A 49 4.27 -4.43 -4.80
CA SER A 49 4.56 -5.88 -4.83
C SER A 49 3.58 -6.68 -3.96
N ILE A 50 3.16 -6.14 -2.80
CA ILE A 50 2.15 -6.76 -1.94
C ILE A 50 0.80 -6.80 -2.64
N VAL A 51 0.37 -5.71 -3.28
CA VAL A 51 -0.91 -5.66 -3.99
C VAL A 51 -0.91 -6.58 -5.21
N GLU A 52 0.15 -6.56 -6.01
CA GLU A 52 0.31 -7.42 -7.18
C GLU A 52 0.26 -8.90 -6.77
N LEU A 53 0.96 -9.27 -5.70
CA LEU A 53 0.86 -10.61 -5.12
C LEU A 53 -0.58 -10.97 -4.78
N ILE A 54 -1.28 -10.08 -4.05
CA ILE A 54 -2.65 -10.34 -3.61
C ILE A 54 -3.56 -10.57 -4.81
N GLN A 55 -3.46 -9.71 -5.83
CA GLN A 55 -4.25 -9.80 -7.04
C GLN A 55 -3.96 -11.07 -7.84
N ASN A 56 -2.69 -11.49 -7.91
CA ASN A 56 -2.29 -12.71 -8.62
C ASN A 56 -2.78 -13.96 -7.90
N LEU A 57 -2.62 -14.03 -6.58
CA LEU A 57 -3.17 -15.13 -5.78
C LEU A 57 -4.69 -15.20 -5.87
N GLU A 58 -5.36 -14.05 -5.80
CA GLU A 58 -6.81 -13.98 -5.93
C GLU A 58 -7.27 -14.50 -7.29
N ARG A 59 -6.62 -14.05 -8.38
CA ARG A 59 -6.90 -14.46 -9.76
C ARG A 59 -6.72 -15.96 -9.96
N GLU A 60 -5.60 -16.53 -9.54
CA GLU A 60 -5.32 -17.96 -9.69
C GLU A 60 -6.28 -18.82 -8.88
N TYR A 61 -6.62 -18.39 -7.65
CA TYR A 61 -7.58 -19.10 -6.82
C TYR A 61 -8.97 -19.12 -7.46
N VAL A 62 -9.45 -17.98 -7.97
CA VAL A 62 -10.72 -17.87 -8.70
C VAL A 62 -10.69 -18.74 -9.96
N ARG A 63 -9.59 -18.72 -10.72
CA ARG A 63 -9.42 -19.55 -11.94
C ARG A 63 -9.55 -21.05 -11.65
N LEU A 64 -9.01 -21.51 -10.53
CA LEU A 64 -8.99 -22.93 -10.16
C LEU A 64 -10.29 -23.41 -9.50
N THR A 65 -11.02 -22.54 -8.80
CA THR A 65 -12.14 -22.92 -7.93
C THR A 65 -13.50 -22.39 -8.39
N GLY A 66 -13.54 -21.55 -9.43
CA GLY A 66 -14.75 -20.93 -9.96
C GLY A 66 -15.10 -19.61 -9.26
N ASP A 67 -15.60 -18.63 -10.01
CA ASP A 67 -15.86 -17.30 -9.47
C ASP A 67 -17.17 -17.25 -8.67
N SER A 68 -17.05 -16.94 -7.37
CA SER A 68 -18.19 -16.60 -6.52
C SER A 68 -17.75 -15.60 -5.44
N PRO A 69 -18.68 -14.83 -4.85
CA PRO A 69 -18.35 -13.91 -3.76
C PRO A 69 -17.65 -14.61 -2.57
N ALA A 70 -18.03 -15.86 -2.26
CA ALA A 70 -17.40 -16.64 -1.20
C ALA A 70 -15.96 -17.04 -1.56
N VAL A 71 -15.73 -17.45 -2.80
CA VAL A 71 -14.40 -17.79 -3.32
C VAL A 71 -13.49 -16.56 -3.32
N ARG A 72 -13.94 -15.41 -3.85
CA ARG A 72 -13.15 -14.17 -3.85
C ARG A 72 -12.77 -13.73 -2.44
N LYS A 73 -13.73 -13.76 -1.50
CA LYS A 73 -13.46 -13.47 -0.09
C LYS A 73 -12.40 -14.41 0.49
N ARG A 74 -12.50 -15.72 0.22
CA ARG A 74 -11.55 -16.72 0.69
C ARG A 74 -10.16 -16.51 0.09
N ALA A 75 -10.10 -16.23 -1.21
CA ALA A 75 -8.88 -15.97 -1.95
C ALA A 75 -8.14 -14.74 -1.39
N LYS A 76 -8.87 -13.64 -1.15
CA LYS A 76 -8.32 -12.42 -0.55
C LYS A 76 -7.79 -12.66 0.87
N SER A 77 -8.50 -13.44 1.70
CA SER A 77 -8.00 -13.83 3.03
C SER A 77 -6.71 -14.64 2.95
N LEU A 78 -6.65 -15.65 2.07
CA LEU A 78 -5.45 -16.47 1.86
C LEU A 78 -4.27 -15.62 1.37
N ALA A 79 -4.52 -14.68 0.46
CA ALA A 79 -3.52 -13.77 -0.05
C ALA A 79 -2.93 -12.87 1.06
N TYR A 80 -3.75 -12.33 1.94
CA TYR A 80 -3.26 -11.54 3.08
C TYR A 80 -2.50 -12.38 4.11
N GLU A 81 -3.00 -13.57 4.47
CA GLU A 81 -2.29 -14.49 5.38
C GLU A 81 -0.96 -14.96 4.81
N PHE A 82 -0.92 -15.16 3.49
CA PHE A 82 0.31 -15.49 2.79
C PHE A 82 1.29 -14.32 2.85
N ALA A 83 0.87 -13.12 2.43
CA ALA A 83 1.68 -11.90 2.46
C ALA A 83 2.22 -11.61 3.88
N GLN A 84 1.40 -11.83 4.92
CA GLN A 84 1.81 -11.73 6.32
C GLN A 84 2.98 -12.68 6.64
N ARG A 85 2.81 -13.97 6.34
CA ARG A 85 3.83 -15.01 6.60
C ARG A 85 5.12 -14.73 5.85
N THR A 86 5.03 -14.25 4.62
CA THR A 86 6.21 -13.96 3.81
C THR A 86 6.93 -12.72 4.33
N THR A 87 6.24 -11.60 4.45
CA THR A 87 6.86 -10.31 4.83
C THR A 87 7.30 -10.27 6.29
N GLY A 88 6.68 -11.07 7.16
CA GLY A 88 6.87 -11.01 8.61
C GLY A 88 6.18 -9.81 9.27
N LEU A 89 5.40 -9.03 8.51
CA LEU A 89 4.58 -7.94 9.03
C LEU A 89 3.33 -8.49 9.73
N SER A 90 2.69 -7.66 10.55
CA SER A 90 1.35 -7.99 11.07
C SER A 90 0.33 -8.02 9.94
N LEU A 91 -0.74 -8.82 10.08
CA LEU A 91 -1.82 -8.88 9.09
C LEU A 91 -2.44 -7.49 8.83
N ASP A 92 -2.56 -6.67 9.88
CA ASP A 92 -3.10 -5.32 9.79
C ASP A 92 -2.16 -4.37 9.06
N SER A 93 -0.85 -4.49 9.25
CA SER A 93 0.15 -3.75 8.48
C SER A 93 0.08 -4.10 7.00
N VAL A 94 -0.02 -5.39 6.65
CA VAL A 94 -0.15 -5.83 5.24
C VAL A 94 -1.41 -5.23 4.60
N LYS A 95 -2.56 -5.33 5.28
CA LYS A 95 -3.82 -4.74 4.80
C LYS A 95 -3.71 -3.23 4.64
N LEU A 96 -3.04 -2.57 5.58
CA LEU A 96 -2.82 -1.13 5.52
C LEU A 96 -2.00 -0.74 4.30
N TYR A 97 -0.85 -1.38 4.09
CA TYR A 97 -0.01 -1.11 2.92
C TYR A 97 -0.75 -1.35 1.61
N ALA A 98 -1.52 -2.45 1.52
CA ALA A 98 -2.33 -2.73 0.35
C ALA A 98 -3.36 -1.63 0.07
N ARG A 99 -4.11 -1.19 1.09
CA ARG A 99 -5.11 -0.11 0.96
C ARG A 99 -4.47 1.23 0.60
N CYS A 100 -3.31 1.56 1.18
CA CYS A 100 -2.58 2.76 0.83
C CYS A 100 -2.12 2.71 -0.64
N TYR A 101 -1.60 1.58 -1.10
CA TYR A 101 -1.21 1.43 -2.50
C TYR A 101 -2.40 1.53 -3.46
N GLU A 102 -3.50 0.86 -3.15
CA GLU A 102 -4.74 0.94 -3.94
C GLU A 102 -5.24 2.39 -4.08
N LYS A 103 -5.18 3.19 -3.02
CA LYS A 103 -5.69 4.57 -3.02
C LYS A 103 -4.69 5.59 -3.57
N PHE A 104 -3.43 5.51 -3.16
CA PHE A 104 -2.41 6.53 -3.43
C PHE A 104 -1.43 6.12 -4.53
N GLY A 105 -1.39 4.85 -4.98
CA GLY A 105 -0.34 4.33 -5.87
C GLY A 105 -0.20 5.07 -7.21
N GLY A 106 -1.26 5.75 -7.66
CA GLY A 106 -1.25 6.62 -8.83
C GLY A 106 -0.99 8.12 -8.55
N MET A 107 -0.63 8.49 -7.32
CA MET A 107 -0.44 9.86 -6.86
C MET A 107 1.00 10.06 -6.34
N PRO A 108 1.98 10.36 -7.22
CA PRO A 108 3.39 10.47 -6.83
C PRO A 108 3.62 11.41 -5.63
N ASP A 109 2.99 12.59 -5.64
CA ASP A 109 3.11 13.59 -4.56
C ASP A 109 2.65 13.05 -3.20
N ALA A 110 1.66 12.15 -3.18
CA ALA A 110 1.20 11.53 -1.95
C ALA A 110 2.29 10.67 -1.32
N TRP A 111 3.09 9.96 -2.11
CA TRP A 111 4.17 9.11 -1.60
C TRP A 111 5.45 9.86 -1.32
N GLU A 112 5.72 10.92 -2.07
CA GLU A 112 6.88 11.75 -1.82
C GLU A 112 6.78 12.48 -0.47
N TYR A 113 5.58 12.99 -0.13
CA TYR A 113 5.43 13.85 1.03
C TYR A 113 4.69 13.20 2.20
N LEU A 114 3.66 12.36 1.97
CA LEU A 114 2.87 11.83 3.07
C LEU A 114 3.56 10.66 3.78
N ARG A 115 3.44 10.64 5.11
CA ARG A 115 3.79 9.47 5.91
C ARG A 115 2.67 8.44 5.84
N ILE A 116 2.98 7.18 6.12
CA ILE A 116 1.95 6.11 6.29
C ILE A 116 0.89 6.50 7.32
N SER A 117 1.28 7.21 8.38
CA SER A 117 0.34 7.74 9.36
C SER A 117 -0.65 8.74 8.76
N ASP A 118 -0.21 9.58 7.82
CA ASP A 118 -1.07 10.56 7.16
C ASP A 118 -1.99 9.85 6.16
N MET A 119 -1.43 8.94 5.36
CA MET A 119 -2.19 8.09 4.43
C MET A 119 -3.31 7.33 5.15
N GLN A 120 -3.06 6.80 6.35
CA GLN A 120 -4.10 6.19 7.18
C GLN A 120 -5.29 7.12 7.47
N LEU A 121 -5.02 8.40 7.77
CA LEU A 121 -6.07 9.38 8.04
C LEU A 121 -6.86 9.73 6.77
N LEU A 122 -6.22 9.57 5.61
CA LEU A 122 -6.76 9.86 4.28
C LEU A 122 -7.31 8.62 3.57
N LEU A 123 -7.31 7.43 4.19
CA LEU A 123 -7.91 6.23 3.62
C LEU A 123 -9.43 6.29 3.45
N PRO A 124 -10.23 6.90 4.35
CA PRO A 124 -11.68 6.99 4.19
C PRO A 124 -12.10 7.59 2.85
N ASP A 125 -13.24 7.14 2.30
CA ASP A 125 -13.69 7.49 0.93
C ASP A 125 -14.01 8.98 0.76
N ASP A 126 -14.29 9.69 1.85
CA ASP A 126 -14.53 11.13 1.89
C ASP A 126 -13.24 11.97 1.76
N ALA A 127 -12.07 11.33 1.70
CA ALA A 127 -10.82 11.98 1.35
C ALA A 127 -10.56 11.84 -0.15
N ASP A 128 -10.97 12.87 -0.90
CA ASP A 128 -10.77 13.02 -2.33
C ASP A 128 -9.33 13.45 -2.69
N ALA A 129 -9.06 13.53 -3.99
CA ALA A 129 -7.74 13.90 -4.51
C ALA A 129 -7.30 15.30 -4.08
N ASP A 130 -8.24 16.24 -3.91
CA ASP A 130 -7.92 17.62 -3.55
C ASP A 130 -7.54 17.76 -2.08
N LEU A 131 -8.23 17.05 -1.18
CA LEU A 131 -7.81 16.94 0.22
C LEU A 131 -6.43 16.26 0.33
N ILE A 132 -6.19 15.19 -0.42
CA ILE A 132 -4.91 14.47 -0.40
C ILE A 132 -3.79 15.41 -0.85
N ARG A 133 -3.97 16.12 -1.98
CA ARG A 133 -3.01 17.10 -2.48
C ARG A 133 -2.78 18.23 -1.47
N TYR A 134 -3.85 18.74 -0.87
CA TYR A 134 -3.77 19.77 0.16
C TYR A 134 -2.89 19.33 1.33
N ILE A 135 -3.08 18.11 1.86
CA ILE A 135 -2.26 17.61 2.97
C ILE A 135 -0.82 17.33 2.53
N ALA A 136 -0.60 16.83 1.31
CA ALA A 136 0.73 16.60 0.77
C ALA A 136 1.54 17.91 0.67
N GLU A 137 0.93 18.98 0.16
CA GLU A 137 1.56 20.32 0.12
C GLU A 137 1.86 20.86 1.52
N ARG A 138 0.92 20.75 2.46
CA ARG A 138 1.19 21.17 3.85
C ARG A 138 2.36 20.42 4.49
N ARG A 139 2.48 19.14 4.17
CA ARG A 139 3.55 18.28 4.66
C ARG A 139 4.88 18.59 3.99
N LYS A 140 4.88 18.95 2.71
CA LYS A 140 6.06 19.44 1.99
C LYS A 140 6.59 20.75 2.60
N ASP A 141 5.70 21.70 2.89
CA ASP A 141 6.04 22.98 3.51
C ASP A 141 6.45 22.83 4.98
N THR A 142 5.89 21.84 5.69
CA THR A 142 6.14 21.61 7.12
C THR A 142 6.34 20.10 7.37
N PRO A 143 7.54 19.56 7.07
CA PRO A 143 7.81 18.12 7.13
C PRO A 143 7.60 17.49 8.50
N ASP A 144 7.69 18.26 9.57
CA ASP A 144 7.60 17.82 10.96
C ASP A 144 6.18 17.80 11.55
N LEU A 145 5.14 18.20 10.78
CA LEU A 145 3.74 18.19 11.22
C LEU A 145 3.39 16.91 12.02
N ARG A 146 2.85 17.08 13.22
CA ARG A 146 2.39 15.96 14.05
C ARG A 146 1.10 15.40 13.49
N ARG A 147 0.79 14.16 13.86
CA ARG A 147 -0.43 13.47 13.39
C ARG A 147 -1.69 14.24 13.78
N GLU A 148 -1.71 14.83 14.97
CA GLU A 148 -2.81 15.63 15.50
C GLU A 148 -3.02 16.92 14.68
N GLU A 149 -1.93 17.54 14.23
CA GLU A 149 -1.97 18.74 13.39
C GLU A 149 -2.52 18.39 11.99
N VAL A 150 -2.15 17.22 11.44
CA VAL A 150 -2.74 16.73 10.19
C VAL A 150 -4.24 16.45 10.33
N ARG A 151 -4.69 15.85 11.44
CA ARG A 151 -6.13 15.66 11.70
C ARG A 151 -6.87 17.00 11.71
N GLU A 152 -6.29 18.01 12.35
CA GLU A 152 -6.88 19.35 12.40
C GLU A 152 -6.93 20.01 11.01
N LEU A 153 -5.88 19.86 10.19
CA LEU A 153 -5.88 20.32 8.80
C LEU A 153 -6.99 19.67 7.97
N ILE A 154 -7.17 18.35 8.10
CA ILE A 154 -8.26 17.61 7.44
C ILE A 154 -9.63 18.15 7.87
N ARG A 155 -9.82 18.34 9.17
CA ARG A 155 -11.08 18.88 9.72
C ARG A 155 -11.39 20.27 9.17
N ARG A 156 -10.39 21.17 9.18
CA ARG A 156 -10.54 22.54 8.66
C ARG A 156 -10.86 22.56 7.18
N TYR A 157 -10.18 21.72 6.39
CA TYR A 157 -10.44 21.60 4.96
C TYR A 157 -11.90 21.22 4.71
N ARG A 158 -12.41 20.19 5.39
CA ARG A 158 -13.80 19.73 5.27
C ARG A 158 -14.81 20.80 5.67
N MET A 159 -14.54 21.54 6.74
CA MET A 159 -15.40 22.66 7.16
C MET A 159 -15.43 23.80 6.15
N ALA A 160 -14.35 24.01 5.40
CA ALA A 160 -14.29 25.07 4.39
C ALA A 160 -14.98 24.68 3.07
N GLN A 161 -15.24 23.39 2.85
CA GLN A 161 -15.91 22.85 1.66
C GLN A 161 -17.41 22.56 1.88
N ALA A 162 -17.90 22.72 3.11
CA ALA A 162 -19.31 22.54 3.51
C ALA A 162 -20.07 23.86 3.45
#